data_AF-E6X0C3-F1
#
_entry.id   AF-E6X0C3-F1
#
_cell.length_a   1.000
_cell.length_b   1.000
_cell.length_c   1.000
_cell.angle_alpha   90.00
_cell.angle_beta   90.00
_cell.angle_gamma   90.00
#
_symmetry.space_group_name_H-M   'P 1'
#
loop_
_entity.id
_entity.type
_entity.pdbx_description
1 polymer ?
#
loop_
_entity_poly.entity_id
_entity_poly.type
_entity_poly.pdbx_seq_one_letter_code
_entity_poly.pdbx_strand_id
1 'polypeptide(L)'
;MLELHPWLMGIVLLIFFFLLYQLNERLFGPLVRFMDEREKTIARDLAEAKQLSSGSDELLAQAQAKLEEARSEAARIRQGAVQKVKEENAAALSAKQQALEEEYQRFKEKLVEERESLKSAVLSQLPLIKESLKAKFSQL
;
A
#
# COMPACT_ATOMS: atom_id res chain seq x y z
N MET A 1 -20.37 88.71 -38.12
CA MET A 1 -20.27 87.32 -38.63
C MET A 1 -18.80 86.97 -38.68
N LEU A 2 -18.38 85.75 -38.33
CA LEU A 2 -16.96 85.38 -38.39
C LEU A 2 -16.49 85.44 -39.85
N GLU A 3 -15.65 86.41 -40.19
CA GLU A 3 -14.90 86.41 -41.44
C GLU A 3 -13.84 85.31 -41.36
N LEU A 4 -14.22 84.10 -41.78
CA LEU A 4 -13.33 82.95 -41.87
C LEU A 4 -12.25 83.25 -42.92
N HIS A 5 -11.05 83.56 -42.45
CA HIS A 5 -9.86 83.71 -43.29
C HIS A 5 -9.33 82.31 -43.64
N PRO A 6 -9.40 81.86 -44.91
CA PRO A 6 -9.01 80.50 -45.31
C PRO A 6 -7.56 80.15 -44.98
N TRP A 7 -6.68 81.15 -45.00
CA TRP A 7 -5.27 81.01 -44.62
C TRP A 7 -5.08 80.62 -43.15
N LEU A 8 -5.86 81.22 -42.23
CA LEU A 8 -5.77 80.89 -40.81
C LEU A 8 -6.23 79.46 -40.54
N MET A 9 -7.27 78.99 -41.25
CA MET A 9 -7.70 77.58 -41.17
C MET A 9 -6.60 76.62 -41.62
N GLY A 10 -5.86 76.96 -42.68
CA GLY A 10 -4.73 76.15 -43.15
C GLY A 10 -3.61 76.01 -42.10
N ILE A 11 -3.25 77.12 -41.44
CA ILE A 11 -2.25 77.11 -40.36
C ILE A 11 -2.73 76.28 -39.16
N VAL A 12 -3.98 76.45 -38.74
CA VAL A 12 -4.57 75.68 -37.62
C VAL A 12 -4.58 74.19 -37.94
N LEU A 13 -4.91 73.81 -39.18
CA LEU A 13 -4.88 72.41 -39.63
C LEU A 13 -3.46 71.83 -39.57
N LEU A 14 -2.44 72.57 -40.01
CA LEU A 14 -1.04 72.14 -39.93
C LEU A 14 -0.58 71.95 -38.49
N ILE A 15 -0.90 72.89 -37.59
CA ILE A 15 -0.59 72.79 -36.16
C ILE A 15 -1.31 71.59 -35.53
N PHE A 16 -2.56 71.33 -35.92
CA PHE A 16 -3.31 70.18 -35.45
C PHE A 16 -2.66 68.85 -35.86
N PHE A 17 -2.27 68.69 -37.12
CA PHE A 17 -1.55 67.49 -37.57
C PHE A 17 -0.19 67.33 -36.90
N PHE A 18 0.54 68.42 -36.69
CA PHE A 18 1.81 68.40 -35.96
C PHE A 18 1.61 67.93 -34.50
N LEU A 19 0.58 68.45 -33.82
CA LEU A 19 0.21 68.02 -32.47
C LEU A 19 -0.23 66.55 -32.42
N LEU A 20 -1.03 66.09 -33.39
CA LEU A 20 -1.42 64.68 -33.47
C LEU A 20 -0.20 63.77 -33.63
N TYR A 21 0.76 64.15 -34.47
CA TYR A 21 1.99 63.39 -34.65
C TYR A 21 2.79 63.29 -33.34
N GLN A 22 3.02 64.43 -32.67
CA GLN A 22 3.72 64.46 -31.37
C GLN A 22 2.98 63.67 -30.28
N LEU A 23 1.64 63.71 -30.27
CA LEU A 23 0.83 63.01 -29.29
C LEU A 23 0.83 61.50 -29.54
N ASN A 24 0.85 61.07 -30.80
CA ASN A 24 0.96 59.66 -31.17
C ASN A 24 2.25 59.02 -30.65
N GLU A 25 3.39 59.67 -30.88
CA GLU A 25 4.68 59.15 -30.44
C GLU A 25 4.85 59.22 -28.91
N ARG A 26 4.42 60.32 -28.28
CA ARG A 26 4.68 60.56 -26.85
C ARG A 26 3.65 59.96 -25.90
N LEU A 27 2.39 59.84 -26.30
CA LEU A 27 1.30 59.42 -25.41
C LEU A 27 0.64 58.12 -25.88
N PHE A 28 0.12 58.07 -27.11
CA PHE A 28 -0.69 56.93 -27.56
C PHE A 28 0.13 55.65 -27.66
N GLY A 29 1.34 55.71 -28.24
CA GLY A 29 2.24 54.56 -28.31
C GLY A 29 2.56 53.94 -26.94
N PRO A 30 3.11 54.73 -25.99
CA PRO A 30 3.39 54.25 -24.63
C PRO A 30 2.15 53.74 -23.89
N LEU A 31 1.00 54.41 -24.04
CA LEU A 31 -0.24 54.01 -23.38
C LEU A 31 -0.75 52.66 -23.86
N VAL A 32 -0.79 52.45 -25.18
CA VAL A 32 -1.22 51.17 -25.77
C VAL A 32 -0.25 50.06 -25.38
N ARG A 33 1.07 50.31 -25.42
CA ARG A 33 2.06 49.34 -24.93
C ARG A 33 1.85 48.94 -23.48
N PHE A 34 1.54 49.90 -22.61
CA PHE A 34 1.24 49.61 -21.21
C PHE A 34 -0.03 48.76 -21.04
N MET A 35 -1.05 49.01 -21.86
CA MET A 35 -2.27 48.19 -21.87
C MET A 35 -1.97 46.76 -22.33
N ASP A 36 -1.21 46.60 -23.42
CA ASP A 36 -0.79 45.29 -23.94
C ASP A 36 0.09 44.53 -22.94
N GLU A 37 1.03 45.20 -22.28
CA GLU A 37 1.87 44.59 -21.25
C GLU A 37 1.01 44.09 -20.08
N ARG A 38 0.07 44.90 -19.60
CA ARG A 38 -0.85 44.47 -18.55
C ARG A 38 -1.70 43.28 -18.97
N GLU A 39 -2.23 43.29 -20.19
CA GLU A 39 -3.03 42.17 -20.70
C GLU A 39 -2.19 40.88 -20.79
N LYS A 40 -0.96 40.97 -21.29
CA LYS A 40 -0.02 39.83 -21.32
C LYS A 40 0.34 39.33 -19.94
N THR A 41 0.60 40.22 -18.98
CA THR A 41 0.90 39.84 -17.60
C THR A 41 -0.29 39.11 -16.97
N ILE A 42 -1.50 39.66 -17.10
CA ILE A 42 -2.72 39.03 -16.56
C ILE A 42 -2.96 37.65 -17.20
N ALA A 43 -2.81 37.54 -18.52
CA ALA A 43 -2.98 36.28 -19.22
C ALA A 43 -1.96 35.21 -18.77
N ARG A 44 -0.70 35.62 -18.58
CA ARG A 44 0.37 34.75 -18.07
C ARG A 44 0.07 34.30 -16.64
N ASP A 45 -0.25 35.23 -15.76
CA ASP A 45 -0.49 34.93 -14.34
C ASP A 45 -1.72 34.00 -14.17
N LEU A 46 -2.77 34.17 -15.01
CA LEU A 46 -3.91 33.27 -15.05
C LEU A 46 -3.53 31.87 -15.55
N ALA A 47 -2.71 31.77 -16.60
CA ALA A 47 -2.24 30.50 -17.13
C ALA A 47 -1.38 29.75 -16.10
N GLU A 48 -0.49 30.45 -15.40
CA GLU A 48 0.36 29.89 -14.36
C GLU A 48 -0.46 29.42 -13.16
N ALA A 49 -1.43 30.21 -12.69
CA ALA A 49 -2.35 29.80 -11.61
C ALA A 49 -3.14 28.54 -12.00
N LYS A 50 -3.61 28.46 -13.25
CA LYS A 50 -4.33 27.28 -13.76
C LYS A 50 -3.42 26.05 -13.82
N GLN A 51 -2.19 26.19 -14.31
CA GLN A 51 -1.20 25.11 -14.36
C GLN A 51 -0.82 24.62 -12.96
N LEU A 52 -0.65 25.53 -12.01
CA LEU A 52 -0.32 25.18 -10.63
C LEU A 52 -1.48 24.43 -9.95
N SER A 53 -2.72 24.87 -10.18
CA SER A 53 -3.92 24.16 -9.72
C SER A 53 -4.02 22.76 -10.32
N SER A 54 -3.87 22.62 -11.64
CA SER A 54 -3.94 21.31 -12.29
C SER A 54 -2.80 20.38 -11.87
N GLY A 55 -1.59 20.92 -11.69
CA GLY A 55 -0.44 20.15 -11.22
C GLY A 55 -0.64 19.67 -9.78
N SER A 56 -1.28 20.47 -8.92
CA SER A 56 -1.62 20.06 -7.56
C SER A 56 -2.63 18.90 -7.55
N ASP A 57 -3.69 18.99 -8.36
CA ASP A 57 -4.70 17.92 -8.45
C ASP A 57 -4.11 16.62 -9.02
N GLU A 58 -3.23 16.72 -10.02
CA GLU A 58 -2.54 15.57 -10.59
C GLU A 58 -1.59 14.91 -9.58
N LEU A 59 -0.82 15.71 -8.83
CA LEU A 59 0.07 15.21 -7.77
C LEU A 59 -0.72 14.53 -6.64
N LEU A 60 -1.88 15.06 -6.27
CA LEU A 60 -2.78 14.44 -5.30
C LEU A 60 -3.33 13.10 -5.81
N ALA A 61 -3.75 13.04 -7.08
CA ALA A 61 -4.21 11.81 -7.70
C ALA A 61 -3.11 10.73 -7.75
N GLN A 62 -1.88 11.12 -8.13
CA GLN A 62 -0.73 10.21 -8.14
C GLN A 62 -0.37 9.73 -6.72
N ALA A 63 -0.42 10.60 -5.72
CA ALA A 63 -0.18 10.24 -4.33
C ALA A 63 -1.23 9.24 -3.82
N GLN A 64 -2.50 9.49 -4.11
CA GLN A 64 -3.60 8.60 -3.73
C GLN A 64 -3.46 7.22 -4.39
N ALA A 65 -3.11 7.18 -5.68
CA ALA A 65 -2.88 5.94 -6.41
C ALA A 65 -1.75 5.09 -5.79
N LYS A 66 -0.61 5.73 -5.47
CA LYS A 66 0.51 5.06 -4.78
C LYS A 66 0.12 4.54 -3.40
N LEU A 67 -0.73 5.27 -2.68
CA LEU A 67 -1.17 4.90 -1.34
C LEU A 67 -2.10 3.68 -1.39
N GLU A 68 -3.01 3.62 -2.37
CA GLU A 68 -3.86 2.45 -2.59
C GLU A 68 -3.07 1.23 -3.08
N GLU A 69 -2.08 1.42 -3.97
CA GLU A 69 -1.17 0.34 -4.37
C GLU A 69 -0.40 -0.23 -3.18
N ALA A 70 0.19 0.63 -2.35
CA ALA A 70 0.91 0.22 -1.15
C ALA A 70 -0.01 -0.50 -0.14
N ARG A 71 -1.27 -0.06 0.01
CA ARG A 71 -2.28 -0.72 0.86
C ARG A 71 -2.63 -2.11 0.33
N SER A 72 -2.83 -2.24 -0.97
CA SER A 72 -3.11 -3.51 -1.64
C SER A 72 -1.95 -4.49 -1.46
N GLU A 73 -0.72 -4.02 -1.68
CA GLU A 73 0.47 -4.85 -1.52
C GLU A 73 0.66 -5.28 -0.06
N ALA A 74 0.45 -4.37 0.90
CA ALA A 74 0.48 -4.73 2.32
C ALA A 74 -0.60 -5.75 2.68
N ALA A 75 -1.81 -5.64 2.11
CA ALA A 75 -2.87 -6.63 2.32
C ALA A 75 -2.48 -8.00 1.73
N ARG A 76 -1.88 -8.03 0.53
CA ARG A 76 -1.38 -9.23 -0.13
C ARG A 76 -0.29 -9.91 0.69
N ILE A 77 0.66 -9.15 1.21
CA ILE A 77 1.74 -9.67 2.09
C ILE A 77 1.14 -10.26 3.36
N ARG A 78 0.19 -9.57 4.02
CA ARG A 78 -0.47 -10.09 5.22
C ARG A 78 -1.23 -11.39 4.94
N GLN A 79 -2.01 -11.43 3.86
CA GLN A 79 -2.74 -12.65 3.48
C GLN A 79 -1.79 -13.80 3.16
N GLY A 80 -0.71 -13.54 2.40
CA GLY A 80 0.31 -14.54 2.09
C GLY A 80 1.01 -15.07 3.34
N ALA A 81 1.35 -14.20 4.30
CA ALA A 81 1.96 -14.61 5.57
C ALA A 81 1.00 -15.46 6.41
N VAL A 82 -0.27 -15.05 6.54
CA VAL A 82 -1.28 -15.83 7.27
C VAL A 82 -1.51 -17.18 6.61
N GLN A 83 -1.56 -17.24 5.28
CA GLN A 83 -1.76 -18.49 4.55
C GLN A 83 -0.58 -19.44 4.73
N LYS A 84 0.67 -18.94 4.62
CA LYS A 84 1.87 -19.75 4.90
C LYS A 84 1.87 -20.32 6.31
N VAL A 85 1.58 -19.51 7.31
CA VAL A 85 1.52 -19.96 8.71
C VAL A 85 0.43 -21.01 8.90
N LYS A 86 -0.73 -20.86 8.24
CA LYS A 86 -1.79 -21.88 8.30
C LYS A 86 -1.34 -23.21 7.66
N GLU A 87 -0.68 -23.15 6.51
CA GLU A 87 -0.18 -24.34 5.81
C GLU A 87 0.91 -25.05 6.61
N GLU A 88 1.88 -24.30 7.14
CA GLU A 88 2.95 -24.84 7.99
C GLU A 88 2.39 -25.47 9.28
N ASN A 89 1.42 -24.80 9.93
CA ASN A 89 0.78 -25.35 11.12
C ASN A 89 -0.04 -26.60 10.81
N ALA A 90 -0.79 -26.62 9.70
CA ALA A 90 -1.56 -27.79 9.29
C ALA A 90 -0.65 -28.99 8.98
N ALA A 91 0.47 -28.75 8.27
CA ALA A 91 1.47 -29.77 8.01
C ALA A 91 2.12 -30.29 9.30
N ALA A 92 2.48 -29.40 10.22
CA ALA A 92 3.05 -29.77 11.51
C ALA A 92 2.06 -30.59 12.36
N LEU A 93 0.77 -30.20 12.38
CA LEU A 93 -0.29 -30.93 13.08
C LEU A 93 -0.48 -32.34 12.51
N SER A 94 -0.54 -32.46 11.18
CA SER A 94 -0.66 -33.76 10.50
C SER A 94 0.54 -34.66 10.79
N ALA A 95 1.77 -34.11 10.77
CA ALA A 95 2.97 -34.86 11.08
C ALA A 95 2.99 -35.33 12.54
N LYS A 96 2.56 -34.47 13.48
CA LYS A 96 2.45 -34.84 14.91
C LYS A 96 1.39 -35.91 15.14
N GLN A 97 0.24 -35.84 14.46
CA GLN A 97 -0.79 -36.87 14.53
C GLN A 97 -0.29 -38.22 14.00
N GLN A 98 0.38 -38.24 12.86
CA GLN A 98 0.97 -39.46 12.31
C GLN A 98 2.01 -40.07 13.24
N ALA A 99 2.93 -39.25 13.77
CA ALA A 99 3.94 -39.71 14.72
C ALA A 99 3.31 -40.27 16.01
N LEU A 100 2.25 -39.64 16.52
CA LEU A 100 1.55 -40.10 17.71
C LEU A 100 0.82 -41.44 17.46
N GLU A 101 0.20 -41.59 16.29
CA GLU A 101 -0.44 -42.85 15.90
C GLU A 101 0.60 -43.97 15.78
N GLU A 102 1.76 -43.71 15.15
CA GLU A 102 2.86 -44.68 15.09
C GLU A 102 3.40 -45.07 16.47
N GLU A 103 3.61 -44.09 17.36
CA GLU A 103 4.02 -44.38 18.75
C GLU A 103 2.96 -45.18 19.50
N TYR A 104 1.69 -44.87 19.29
CA TYR A 104 0.58 -45.59 19.91
C TYR A 104 0.50 -47.04 19.44
N GLN A 105 0.69 -47.31 18.15
CA GLN A 105 0.74 -48.68 17.63
C GLN A 105 1.95 -49.44 18.19
N ARG A 106 3.13 -48.82 18.22
CA ARG A 106 4.33 -49.42 18.85
C ARG A 106 4.12 -49.70 20.34
N PHE A 107 3.44 -48.82 21.05
CA PHE A 107 3.11 -49.01 22.47
C PHE A 107 2.15 -50.18 22.66
N LYS A 108 1.14 -50.33 21.80
CA LYS A 108 0.24 -51.49 21.80
C LYS A 108 0.98 -52.81 21.55
N GLU A 109 1.87 -52.84 20.56
CA GLU A 109 2.67 -54.02 20.25
C GLU A 109 3.54 -54.43 21.46
N LYS A 110 4.24 -53.45 22.06
CA LYS A 110 5.02 -53.67 23.29
C LYS A 110 4.17 -54.18 24.45
N LEU A 111 2.97 -53.65 24.65
CA LEU A 111 2.06 -54.13 25.70
C LEU A 111 1.65 -55.59 25.49
N VAL A 112 1.43 -56.01 24.24
CA VAL A 112 1.13 -57.41 23.92
C VAL A 112 2.33 -58.30 24.20
N GLU A 113 3.52 -57.88 23.80
CA GLU A 113 4.78 -58.60 24.04
C GLU A 113 5.10 -58.72 25.54
N GLU A 114 4.96 -57.62 26.29
CA GLU A 114 5.10 -57.60 27.74
C GLU A 114 4.09 -58.53 28.42
N ARG A 115 2.83 -58.54 27.97
CA ARG A 115 1.81 -59.44 28.51
C ARG A 115 2.14 -60.91 28.26
N GLU A 116 2.61 -61.25 27.05
CA GLU A 116 2.97 -62.62 26.70
C GLU A 116 4.20 -63.09 27.49
N SER A 117 5.21 -62.21 27.64
CA SER A 117 6.40 -62.47 28.45
C SER A 117 6.05 -62.63 29.93
N LEU A 118 5.20 -61.76 30.51
CA LEU A 118 4.74 -61.89 31.90
C LEU A 118 3.98 -63.20 32.11
N LYS A 119 3.11 -63.57 31.17
CA LYS A 119 2.35 -64.82 31.23
C LYS A 119 3.29 -66.03 31.21
N SER A 120 4.29 -66.05 30.32
CA SER A 120 5.28 -67.12 30.27
C SER A 120 6.15 -67.18 31.53
N ALA A 121 6.54 -66.03 32.08
CA ALA A 121 7.28 -65.93 33.34
C ALA A 121 6.47 -66.45 34.54
N VAL A 122 5.18 -66.13 34.62
CA VAL A 122 4.29 -66.67 35.66
C VAL A 122 4.12 -68.18 35.49
N LEU A 123 3.95 -68.67 34.26
CA LEU A 123 3.83 -70.11 33.99
C LEU A 123 5.10 -70.89 34.33
N SER A 124 6.29 -70.33 34.06
CA SER A 124 7.56 -70.97 34.40
C SER A 124 7.84 -70.96 35.91
N GLN A 125 7.29 -69.98 36.63
CA GLN A 125 7.38 -69.89 38.09
C GLN A 125 6.29 -70.68 38.83
N LEU A 126 5.26 -71.21 38.15
CA LEU A 126 4.22 -72.05 38.75
C LEU A 126 4.75 -73.22 39.62
N PRO A 127 5.82 -73.95 39.25
CA PRO A 127 6.37 -75.02 40.08
C PRO A 127 6.95 -74.50 41.40
N LEU A 128 7.69 -73.38 41.35
CA LEU A 128 8.26 -72.69 42.52
C LEU A 128 7.17 -72.10 43.41
N ILE A 129 6.10 -71.56 42.82
CA ILE A 129 4.94 -71.07 43.54
C ILE A 129 4.19 -72.24 44.19
N LYS A 130 4.05 -73.38 43.51
CA LYS A 130 3.46 -74.60 44.09
C LYS A 130 4.29 -75.15 45.24
N GLU A 131 5.61 -75.21 45.11
CA GLU A 131 6.50 -75.66 46.19
C GLU A 131 6.45 -74.73 47.40
N SER A 132 6.50 -73.42 47.18
CA SER A 132 6.40 -72.43 48.28
C SER A 132 5.02 -72.41 48.93
N LEU A 133 3.93 -72.63 48.20
CA LEU A 133 2.61 -72.85 48.77
C LEU A 133 2.56 -74.13 49.61
N LYS A 134 3.06 -75.24 49.06
CA LYS A 134 3.06 -76.54 49.73
C LYS A 134 3.91 -76.50 51.00
N ALA A 135 5.06 -75.83 50.99
CA ALA A 135 5.90 -75.60 52.15
C ALA A 135 5.18 -74.78 53.25
N LYS A 136 4.42 -73.73 52.89
CA LYS A 136 3.60 -72.95 53.83
C LYS A 136 2.42 -73.76 54.40
N PHE A 137 1.77 -74.59 53.59
CA PHE A 137 0.68 -75.46 54.04
C PHE A 137 1.17 -76.69 54.84
N SER A 138 2.44 -77.07 54.72
CA SER A 138 3.05 -78.16 55.51
C SER A 138 3.60 -77.67 56.86
N GLN A 139 3.64 -76.34 57.07
CA GLN A 139 4.00 -75.68 58.34
C GLN A 139 2.77 -75.28 59.17
N LEU A 140 1.56 -75.58 58.68
CA LEU A 140 0.28 -75.54 59.38
C LEU A 140 -0.13 -76.97 59.77
#